data_AF-A0A2L0VW45-F1
#
_entry.id   AF-A0A2L0VW45-F1
#
_cell.length_a   1.000
_cell.length_b   1.000
_cell.length_c   1.000
_cell.angle_alpha   90.00
_cell.angle_beta   90.00
_cell.angle_gamma   90.00
#
_symmetry.space_group_name_H-M   'P 1'
#
loop_
_entity.id
_entity.type
_entity.pdbx_description
1 polymer ?
#
loop_
_entity_poly.entity_id
_entity_poly.type
_entity_poly.pdbx_seq_one_letter_code
_entity_poly.pdbx_strand_id
1 'polypeptide(L)'
;MAGLIDSNKQSLSNGTGDPIADADGLLGQARGIEAQEAGEIAAPATVEEEYAAAMVQMVEEKQDQASQIEDRLENMIESQSARLTQVQGHPPGILASATTRARWQAQVAQAQATVQLLQARLETVREIRDGITVHGSKIEALAAEKLEYRQPKLADDFAELQEARRLHEIHTRQQQEKKREDRQGLVQDAAPSSGLSLTRGLSQNRGSSGA
;
A
#
# COMPACT_ATOMS: atom_id res chain seq x y z
N MET A 1 5.30 -35.76 0.56
CA MET A 1 5.42 -36.92 1.49
C MET A 1 6.73 -36.76 2.25
N ALA A 2 6.82 -35.75 3.13
CA ALA A 2 6.42 -35.80 4.54
C ALA A 2 7.55 -36.37 5.41
N GLY A 3 8.50 -35.50 5.77
CA GLY A 3 9.40 -35.68 6.90
C GLY A 3 8.99 -34.72 8.00
N LEU A 4 8.04 -35.12 8.84
CA LEU A 4 7.77 -34.42 10.10
C LEU A 4 8.79 -34.98 11.11
N ILE A 5 9.77 -34.15 11.44
CA ILE A 5 10.64 -34.37 12.58
C ILE A 5 9.81 -34.01 13.82
N ASP A 6 9.30 -35.04 14.48
CA ASP A 6 8.62 -34.98 15.77
C ASP A 6 9.64 -34.58 16.85
N SER A 7 9.83 -33.27 17.01
CA SER A 7 10.62 -32.66 18.08
C SER A 7 9.73 -31.94 19.08
N ASN A 8 8.70 -32.63 19.61
CA ASN A 8 8.05 -32.17 20.84
C ASN A 8 7.60 -33.32 21.74
N LYS A 9 8.54 -34.22 22.06
CA LYS A 9 8.42 -35.06 23.27
C LYS A 9 9.20 -34.40 24.40
N GLN A 10 8.59 -33.38 25.01
CA GLN A 10 8.97 -33.02 26.37
C GLN A 10 8.69 -34.24 27.26
N SER A 11 9.78 -34.88 27.70
CA SER A 11 9.75 -35.92 28.71
C SER A 11 9.04 -35.38 29.94
N LEU A 12 7.84 -35.87 30.23
CA LEU A 12 7.26 -35.73 31.56
C LEU A 12 8.23 -36.41 32.52
N SER A 13 9.05 -35.61 33.20
CA SER A 13 9.92 -36.07 34.27
C SER A 13 9.07 -36.86 35.23
N ASN A 14 9.46 -38.11 35.54
CA ASN A 14 8.84 -38.86 36.62
C ASN A 14 8.81 -37.95 37.85
N GLY A 15 7.60 -37.67 38.34
CA GLY A 15 7.35 -36.73 39.42
C GLY A 15 8.24 -37.01 40.63
N THR A 16 8.59 -35.95 41.34
CA THR A 16 9.49 -35.96 42.49
C THR A 16 8.96 -36.80 43.66
N GLY A 17 7.71 -37.26 43.58
CA GLY A 17 6.99 -38.02 44.61
C GLY A 17 6.31 -37.12 45.64
N ASP A 18 6.59 -35.81 45.58
CA ASP A 18 5.91 -34.77 46.37
C ASP A 18 4.81 -34.13 45.50
N PRO A 19 3.53 -34.31 45.84
CA PRO A 19 2.42 -33.79 45.04
C PRO A 19 2.39 -32.26 44.95
N ILE A 20 3.00 -31.53 45.90
CA ILE A 20 3.06 -30.06 45.87
C ILE A 20 4.12 -29.60 44.88
N ALA A 21 5.32 -30.19 44.92
CA ALA A 21 6.39 -29.88 43.99
C ALA A 21 6.01 -30.21 42.53
N ASP A 22 5.31 -31.33 42.32
CA ASP A 22 4.83 -31.73 41.00
C ASP A 22 3.70 -30.79 40.51
N ALA A 23 2.80 -30.33 41.39
CA ALA A 23 1.77 -29.35 41.07
C ALA A 23 2.37 -27.96 40.72
N ASP A 24 3.38 -27.51 41.45
CA ASP A 24 4.08 -26.26 41.17
C ASP A 24 4.83 -26.32 39.82
N GLY A 25 5.41 -27.48 39.47
CA GLY A 25 6.00 -27.73 38.17
C GLY A 25 4.99 -27.64 37.02
N LEU A 26 3.81 -28.24 37.19
CA LEU A 26 2.71 -28.16 36.21
C LEU A 26 2.15 -26.75 36.08
N LEU A 27 2.01 -26.00 37.19
CA LEU A 27 1.63 -24.58 37.16
C LEU A 27 2.67 -23.72 36.45
N GLY A 28 3.96 -24.02 36.62
CA GLY A 28 5.05 -23.39 35.88
C GLY A 28 4.97 -23.64 34.37
N GLN A 29 4.64 -24.88 33.98
CA GLN A 29 4.42 -25.24 32.57
C GLN A 29 3.20 -24.53 31.97
N ALA A 30 2.08 -24.51 32.69
CA ALA A 30 0.87 -23.82 32.26
C ALA A 30 1.13 -22.31 32.05
N ARG A 31 1.82 -21.65 32.99
CA ARG A 31 2.24 -20.25 32.84
C ARG A 31 3.19 -20.04 31.66
N GLY A 32 4.06 -21.01 31.39
CA GLY A 32 4.95 -20.99 30.23
C GLY A 32 4.19 -21.03 28.91
N ILE A 33 3.14 -21.87 28.82
CA ILE A 33 2.24 -21.96 27.65
C ILE A 33 1.45 -20.66 27.50
N GLU A 34 0.84 -20.14 28.57
CA GLU A 34 0.12 -18.87 28.55
C GLU A 34 1.00 -17.71 28.07
N ALA A 35 2.27 -17.68 28.49
CA ALA A 35 3.23 -16.66 28.05
C ALA A 35 3.61 -16.82 26.57
N GLN A 36 3.73 -18.06 26.07
CA GLN A 36 3.97 -18.33 24.65
C GLN A 36 2.76 -17.91 23.79
N GLU A 37 1.55 -18.31 24.17
CA GLU A 37 0.32 -17.94 23.47
C GLU A 37 0.09 -16.42 23.48
N ALA A 38 0.33 -15.75 24.63
CA ALA A 38 0.27 -14.29 24.69
C ALA A 38 1.29 -13.62 23.77
N GLY A 39 2.49 -14.21 23.64
CA GLY A 39 3.51 -13.76 22.69
C GLY A 39 3.09 -13.93 21.23
N GLU A 40 2.50 -15.07 20.87
CA GLU A 40 2.00 -15.34 19.52
C GLU A 40 0.81 -14.43 19.15
N ILE A 41 -0.05 -14.09 20.11
CA ILE A 41 -1.15 -13.14 19.92
C ILE A 41 -0.63 -11.69 19.76
N ALA A 42 0.43 -11.32 20.46
CA ALA A 42 1.01 -9.98 20.40
C ALA A 42 1.93 -9.75 19.19
N ALA A 43 2.63 -10.79 18.72
CA ALA A 43 3.54 -10.77 17.57
C ALA A 43 2.97 -10.08 16.30
N PRO A 44 1.73 -10.34 15.85
CA PRO A 44 1.19 -9.65 14.68
C PRO A 44 1.06 -8.14 14.90
N ALA A 45 0.62 -7.71 16.08
CA ALA A 45 0.50 -6.29 16.40
C ALA A 45 1.87 -5.60 16.42
N THR A 46 2.90 -6.27 16.95
CA THR A 46 4.27 -5.71 16.97
C THR A 46 4.85 -5.57 15.57
N VAL A 47 4.63 -6.55 14.68
CA VAL A 47 5.11 -6.48 13.28
C VAL A 47 4.41 -5.34 12.52
N GLU A 48 3.10 -5.15 12.70
CA GLU A 48 2.37 -4.04 12.07
C GLU A 48 2.88 -2.67 12.55
N GLU A 49 3.10 -2.52 13.86
CA GLU A 49 3.61 -1.29 14.45
C GLU A 49 5.04 -0.97 13.97
N GLU A 50 5.92 -1.97 13.96
CA GLU A 50 7.29 -1.83 13.47
C GLU A 50 7.33 -1.47 11.99
N TYR A 51 6.53 -2.17 11.16
CA TYR A 51 6.44 -1.89 9.73
C TYR A 51 5.87 -0.48 9.48
N ALA A 52 4.81 -0.09 10.18
CA ALA A 52 4.21 1.24 10.04
C ALA A 52 5.19 2.35 10.44
N ALA A 53 5.91 2.18 11.56
CA ALA A 53 6.92 3.15 12.00
C ALA A 53 8.07 3.27 10.99
N ALA A 54 8.56 2.14 10.46
CA ALA A 54 9.59 2.13 9.43
C ALA A 54 9.11 2.77 8.12
N MET A 55 7.85 2.53 7.74
CA MET A 55 7.25 3.14 6.55
C MET A 55 7.17 4.66 6.67
N VAL A 56 6.70 5.19 7.81
CA VAL A 56 6.64 6.65 8.06
C VAL A 56 8.02 7.28 7.87
N GLN A 57 9.06 6.69 8.46
CA GLN A 57 10.43 7.19 8.29
C GLN A 57 10.89 7.17 6.82
N MET A 58 10.62 6.09 6.10
CA MET A 58 11.01 5.99 4.68
C MET A 58 10.25 6.99 3.79
N VAL A 59 8.97 7.24 4.10
CA VAL A 59 8.15 8.24 3.40
C VAL A 59 8.70 9.64 3.65
N GLU A 60 8.96 10.01 4.92
CA GLU A 60 9.56 11.30 5.28
C GLU A 60 10.90 11.51 4.56
N GLU A 61 11.80 10.51 4.60
CA GLU A 61 13.08 10.57 3.89
C GLU A 61 12.91 10.78 2.37
N LYS A 62 11.88 10.18 1.75
CA LYS A 62 11.61 10.32 0.31
C LYS A 62 10.98 11.67 -0.03
N GLN A 63 10.11 12.19 0.83
CA GLN A 63 9.53 13.54 0.70
C GLN A 63 10.63 14.61 0.82
N ASP A 64 11.52 14.45 1.79
CA ASP A 64 12.67 15.34 1.96
C ASP A 64 13.61 15.28 0.76
N GLN A 65 13.89 14.08 0.23
CA GLN A 65 14.69 13.93 -0.99
C GLN A 65 14.05 14.64 -2.19
N ALA A 66 12.74 14.51 -2.38
CA ALA A 66 12.04 15.22 -3.46
C ALA A 66 12.16 16.74 -3.29
N SER A 67 11.85 17.25 -2.10
CA SER A 67 11.93 18.68 -1.77
C SER A 67 13.33 19.26 -2.00
N GLN A 68 14.38 18.56 -1.53
CA GLN A 68 15.77 18.99 -1.74
C GLN A 68 16.17 19.02 -3.23
N ILE A 69 15.65 18.09 -4.04
CA ILE A 69 15.91 18.08 -5.48
C ILE A 69 15.17 19.24 -6.16
N GLU A 70 13.93 19.51 -5.77
CA GLU A 70 13.16 20.67 -6.26
C GLU A 70 13.89 21.97 -5.96
N ASP A 71 14.27 22.21 -4.70
CA ASP A 71 15.01 23.41 -4.28
C ASP A 71 16.29 23.61 -5.10
N ARG A 72 17.04 22.52 -5.34
CA ARG A 72 18.26 22.58 -6.16
C ARG A 72 17.96 22.92 -7.62
N LEU A 73 16.90 22.35 -8.19
CA LEU A 73 16.48 22.62 -9.57
C LEU A 73 15.98 24.06 -9.72
N GLU A 74 15.21 24.57 -8.76
CA GLU A 74 14.74 25.96 -8.71
C GLU A 74 15.92 26.94 -8.66
N ASN A 75 16.89 26.71 -7.77
CA ASN A 75 18.13 27.49 -7.70
C ASN A 75 18.93 27.43 -9.02
N MET A 76 19.01 26.25 -9.66
CA MET A 76 19.65 26.12 -10.98
C MET A 76 18.89 26.90 -12.06
N ILE A 77 17.56 26.87 -12.07
CA ILE A 77 16.73 27.63 -13.01
C ILE A 77 16.93 29.14 -12.80
N GLU A 78 16.93 29.61 -11.56
CA GLU A 78 17.15 31.02 -11.23
C GLU A 78 18.52 31.48 -11.73
N SER A 79 19.58 30.73 -11.42
CA SER A 79 20.95 31.06 -11.85
C SER A 79 21.09 31.08 -13.38
N GLN A 80 20.50 30.12 -14.10
CA GLN A 80 20.54 30.09 -15.58
C GLN A 80 19.66 31.18 -16.20
N SER A 81 18.54 31.54 -15.58
CA SER A 81 17.66 32.62 -16.04
C SER A 81 18.33 33.99 -15.87
N ALA A 82 19.02 34.20 -14.75
CA ALA A 82 19.84 35.39 -14.52
C ALA A 82 20.98 35.50 -15.55
N ARG A 83 21.67 34.38 -15.82
CA ARG A 83 22.71 34.32 -16.86
C ARG A 83 22.15 34.59 -18.26
N LEU A 84 20.98 34.04 -18.59
CA LEU A 84 20.33 34.29 -19.87
C LEU A 84 20.00 35.78 -20.04
N THR A 85 19.41 36.39 -19.01
CA THR A 85 19.10 37.83 -18.99
C THR A 85 20.36 38.67 -19.16
N GLN A 86 21.45 38.30 -18.48
CA GLN A 86 22.74 38.97 -18.59
C GLN A 86 23.30 38.89 -20.02
N VAL A 87 23.31 37.72 -20.66
CA VAL A 87 23.84 37.55 -22.03
C VAL A 87 22.94 38.27 -23.04
N GLN A 88 21.62 38.20 -22.88
CA GLN A 88 20.68 38.92 -23.74
C GLN A 88 20.78 40.43 -23.60
N GLY A 89 21.07 40.94 -22.40
CA GLY A 89 21.25 42.38 -22.12
C GLY A 89 22.55 42.98 -22.69
N HIS A 90 23.51 42.16 -23.11
CA HIS A 90 24.79 42.60 -23.68
C HIS A 90 24.99 42.05 -25.10
N PRO A 91 24.12 42.43 -26.07
CA PRO A 91 24.27 41.97 -27.43
C PRO A 91 25.54 42.56 -28.08
N PRO A 92 26.18 41.82 -29.00
CA PRO A 92 27.29 42.34 -29.78
C PRO A 92 26.83 43.55 -30.61
N GLY A 93 27.65 44.61 -30.61
CA GLY A 93 27.36 45.83 -31.37
C GLY A 93 27.28 45.61 -32.89
N ILE A 94 26.76 46.59 -33.62
CA ILE A 94 26.48 46.50 -35.07
C ILE A 94 27.74 46.19 -35.90
N LEU A 95 28.91 46.66 -35.46
CA LEU A 95 30.21 46.43 -36.10
C LEU A 95 30.87 45.10 -35.71
N ALA A 96 30.26 44.29 -34.83
CA ALA A 96 30.82 43.02 -34.42
C ALA A 96 30.92 42.05 -35.60
N SER A 97 32.01 41.26 -35.60
CA SER A 97 32.23 40.22 -36.61
C SER A 97 31.09 39.19 -36.64
N ALA A 98 30.88 38.55 -37.80
CA ALA A 98 29.90 37.48 -37.95
C ALA A 98 30.12 36.35 -36.93
N THR A 99 31.39 35.98 -36.68
CA THR A 99 31.76 34.96 -35.69
C THR A 99 31.38 35.36 -34.26
N THR A 100 31.58 36.63 -33.89
CA THR A 100 31.17 37.14 -32.56
C THR A 100 29.66 37.08 -32.39
N ARG A 101 28.90 37.47 -33.42
CA ARG A 101 27.43 37.39 -33.41
C ARG A 101 26.95 35.95 -33.31
N ALA A 102 27.51 35.05 -34.12
CA ALA A 102 27.16 33.62 -34.09
C ALA A 102 27.45 32.99 -32.72
N ARG A 103 28.59 33.31 -32.09
CA ARG A 103 28.92 32.85 -30.74
C ARG A 103 27.93 33.36 -29.69
N TRP A 104 27.55 34.63 -29.75
CA TRP A 104 26.55 35.20 -28.85
C TRP A 104 25.18 34.52 -29.03
N GLN A 105 24.72 34.35 -30.28
CA GLN A 105 23.47 33.64 -30.57
C GLN A 105 23.49 32.20 -30.05
N ALA A 106 24.60 31.48 -30.24
CA ALA A 106 24.77 30.13 -29.71
C ALA A 106 24.72 30.10 -28.18
N GLN A 107 25.33 31.09 -27.50
CA GLN A 107 25.26 31.20 -26.04
C GLN A 107 23.83 31.46 -25.54
N VAL A 108 23.09 32.36 -26.20
CA VAL A 108 21.67 32.63 -25.88
C VAL A 108 20.84 31.36 -26.07
N ALA A 109 20.98 30.68 -27.21
CA ALA A 109 20.24 29.46 -27.51
C ALA A 109 20.56 28.33 -26.52
N GLN A 110 21.84 28.14 -26.18
CA GLN A 110 22.26 27.14 -25.20
C GLN A 110 21.69 27.44 -23.80
N ALA A 111 21.74 28.70 -23.36
CA ALA A 111 21.18 29.10 -22.06
C ALA A 111 19.65 28.89 -22.02
N GLN A 112 18.94 29.26 -23.09
CA GLN A 112 17.49 29.00 -23.22
C GLN A 112 17.17 27.50 -23.18
N ALA A 113 17.89 26.67 -23.92
CA ALA A 113 17.70 25.22 -23.92
C ALA A 113 17.96 24.62 -22.54
N THR A 114 18.97 25.12 -21.82
CA THR A 114 19.30 24.67 -20.47
C THR A 114 18.19 25.03 -19.48
N VAL A 115 17.64 26.24 -19.54
CA VAL A 115 16.51 26.66 -18.69
C VAL A 115 15.29 25.76 -18.94
N GLN A 116 14.92 25.53 -20.21
CA GLN A 116 13.78 24.67 -20.55
C GLN A 116 13.97 23.23 -20.06
N LEU A 117 15.18 22.67 -20.22
CA LEU A 117 15.50 21.33 -19.71
C LEU A 117 15.37 21.25 -18.19
N LEU A 118 15.86 22.26 -17.46
CA LEU A 118 15.75 22.30 -16.00
C LEU A 118 14.30 22.43 -15.54
N GLN A 119 13.49 23.25 -16.23
CA GLN A 119 12.05 23.37 -15.97
C GLN A 119 11.33 22.04 -16.19
N ALA A 120 11.60 21.34 -17.30
CA ALA A 120 11.02 20.02 -17.55
C ALA A 120 11.42 19.01 -16.47
N ARG A 121 12.68 19.04 -15.99
CA ARG A 121 13.13 18.19 -14.89
C ARG A 121 12.43 18.52 -13.57
N LEU A 122 12.24 19.81 -13.27
CA LEU A 122 11.50 20.25 -12.07
C LEU A 122 10.06 19.73 -12.11
N GLU A 123 9.41 19.83 -13.27
CA GLU A 123 8.07 19.30 -13.46
C GLU A 123 8.03 17.79 -13.23
N THR A 124 8.97 17.02 -13.79
CA THR A 124 9.06 15.57 -13.54
C THR A 124 9.24 15.25 -12.05
N VAL A 125 10.01 16.05 -11.30
CA VAL A 125 10.18 15.83 -9.85
C VAL A 125 8.88 16.12 -9.10
N ARG A 126 8.16 17.19 -9.47
CA ARG A 126 6.84 17.50 -8.91
C ARG A 126 5.80 16.43 -9.24
N GLU A 127 5.80 15.90 -10.46
CA GLU A 127 4.99 14.73 -10.85
C GLU A 127 5.34 13.48 -10.03
N ILE A 128 6.61 13.30 -9.64
CA ILE A 128 7.01 12.20 -8.76
C ILE A 128 6.48 12.43 -7.34
N ARG A 129 6.62 13.65 -6.81
CA ARG A 129 6.15 14.01 -5.46
C ARG A 129 4.63 13.89 -5.34
N ASP A 130 3.91 14.44 -6.30
CA ASP A 130 2.43 14.55 -6.27
C ASP A 130 1.74 13.37 -6.98
N GLY A 131 2.52 12.47 -7.59
CA GLY A 131 2.03 11.33 -8.34
C GLY A 131 1.27 10.34 -7.46
N ILE A 132 0.22 9.74 -8.02
CA ILE A 132 -0.63 8.75 -7.35
C ILE A 132 -0.51 7.40 -8.09
N THR A 133 -0.50 6.32 -7.32
CA THR A 133 -0.47 4.93 -7.78
C THR A 133 -1.71 4.17 -7.26
N VAL A 134 -1.86 2.89 -7.63
CA VAL A 134 -2.96 2.04 -7.15
C VAL A 134 -2.97 1.89 -5.64
N HIS A 135 -1.80 1.97 -4.99
CA HIS A 135 -1.62 1.65 -3.57
C HIS A 135 -1.40 2.88 -2.68
N GLY A 136 -1.50 4.09 -3.23
CA GLY A 136 -1.24 5.34 -2.51
C GLY A 136 -0.44 6.32 -3.35
N SER A 137 0.28 7.23 -2.71
CA SER A 137 1.19 8.15 -3.40
C SER A 137 2.38 7.41 -4.02
N LYS A 138 2.98 8.01 -5.05
CA LYS A 138 4.21 7.49 -5.68
C LYS A 138 5.40 7.54 -4.74
N ILE A 139 5.43 8.50 -3.81
CA ILE A 139 6.44 8.57 -2.75
C ILE A 139 6.32 7.38 -1.79
N GLU A 140 5.10 7.02 -1.37
CA GLU A 140 4.87 5.83 -0.54
C GLU A 140 5.28 4.54 -1.26
N ALA A 141 5.01 4.41 -2.55
CA ALA A 141 5.46 3.25 -3.33
C ALA A 141 7.00 3.15 -3.38
N LEU A 142 7.70 4.26 -3.60
CA LEU A 142 9.17 4.32 -3.57
C LEU A 142 9.75 4.12 -2.16
N ALA A 143 9.01 4.50 -1.12
CA ALA A 143 9.37 4.26 0.27
C ALA A 143 9.22 2.78 0.62
N ALA A 144 8.14 2.13 0.18
CA ALA A 144 7.91 0.69 0.34
C ALA A 144 9.02 -0.13 -0.33
N GLU A 145 9.35 0.16 -1.60
CA GLU A 145 10.45 -0.51 -2.31
C GLU A 145 11.80 -0.33 -1.59
N LYS A 146 12.04 0.86 -1.04
CA LYS A 146 13.26 1.13 -0.25
C LYS A 146 13.25 0.38 1.08
N LEU A 147 12.09 0.23 1.73
CA LEU A 147 11.92 -0.51 2.96
C LEU A 147 12.21 -2.00 2.74
N GLU A 148 11.66 -2.59 1.67
CA GLU A 148 11.92 -3.97 1.26
C GLU A 148 13.42 -4.22 1.05
N TYR A 149 14.13 -3.29 0.41
CA TYR A 149 15.57 -3.39 0.23
C TYR A 149 16.35 -3.27 1.55
N ARG A 150 15.93 -2.39 2.47
CA ARG A 150 16.68 -2.08 3.70
C ARG A 150 16.39 -3.05 4.85
N GLN A 151 15.16 -3.52 4.94
CA GLN A 151 14.66 -4.40 6.00
C GLN A 151 13.80 -5.51 5.39
N PRO A 152 14.41 -6.44 4.62
CA PRO A 152 13.66 -7.45 3.88
C PRO A 152 12.83 -8.36 4.80
N LYS A 153 13.37 -8.74 5.96
CA LYS A 153 12.65 -9.59 6.92
C LYS A 153 11.36 -8.95 7.44
N LEU A 154 11.42 -7.68 7.83
CA LEU A 154 10.25 -6.96 8.33
C LEU A 154 9.18 -6.81 7.23
N ALA A 155 9.61 -6.61 5.98
CA ALA A 155 8.71 -6.56 4.84
C ALA A 155 8.08 -7.93 4.54
N ASP A 156 8.88 -9.01 4.60
CA ASP A 156 8.40 -10.39 4.42
C ASP A 156 7.40 -10.78 5.53
N ASP A 157 7.74 -10.52 6.80
CA ASP A 157 6.88 -10.82 7.96
C ASP A 157 5.54 -10.06 7.87
N PHE A 158 5.58 -8.78 7.47
CA PHE A 158 4.38 -7.98 7.24
C PHE A 158 3.57 -8.48 6.03
N ALA A 159 4.23 -8.92 4.95
CA ALA A 159 3.55 -9.48 3.78
C ALA A 159 2.84 -10.80 4.13
N GLU A 160 3.50 -11.67 4.90
CA GLU A 160 2.90 -12.92 5.40
C GLU A 160 1.68 -12.63 6.27
N LEU A 161 1.78 -11.65 7.18
CA LEU A 161 0.66 -11.20 8.00
C LEU A 161 -0.54 -10.73 7.16
N GLN A 162 -0.28 -9.92 6.12
CA GLN A 162 -1.33 -9.41 5.24
C GLN A 162 -1.96 -10.51 4.38
N GLU A 163 -1.18 -11.50 3.94
CA GLU A 163 -1.71 -12.67 3.25
C GLU A 163 -2.59 -13.52 4.18
N ALA A 164 -2.15 -13.77 5.41
CA ALA A 164 -2.93 -14.48 6.41
C ALA A 164 -4.27 -13.76 6.68
N ARG A 165 -4.26 -12.43 6.80
CA ARG A 165 -5.47 -11.60 6.93
C ARG A 165 -6.38 -11.75 5.71
N ARG A 166 -5.85 -11.64 4.49
CA ARG A 166 -6.63 -11.79 3.25
C ARG A 166 -7.29 -13.16 3.16
N LEU A 167 -6.56 -14.23 3.45
CA LEU A 167 -7.09 -15.58 3.45
C LEU A 167 -8.17 -15.77 4.51
N HIS A 168 -7.98 -15.19 5.69
CA HIS A 168 -8.99 -15.19 6.75
C HIS A 168 -10.28 -14.46 6.34
N GLU A 169 -10.18 -13.29 5.73
CA GLU A 169 -11.31 -12.51 5.21
C GLU A 169 -12.08 -13.26 4.12
N ILE A 170 -11.36 -13.89 3.18
CA ILE A 170 -11.98 -14.71 2.13
C ILE A 170 -12.73 -15.89 2.75
N HIS A 171 -12.09 -16.61 3.67
CA HIS A 171 -12.69 -17.76 4.33
C HIS A 171 -13.91 -17.38 5.17
N THR A 172 -13.83 -16.30 5.96
CA THR A 172 -14.98 -15.82 6.76
C THR A 172 -16.14 -15.38 5.87
N ARG A 173 -15.87 -14.71 4.74
CA ARG A 173 -16.90 -14.36 3.76
C ARG A 173 -17.59 -15.60 3.17
N GLN A 174 -16.83 -16.62 2.76
CA GLN A 174 -17.39 -17.87 2.25
C GLN A 174 -18.26 -18.58 3.30
N GLN A 175 -17.85 -18.57 4.57
CA GLN A 175 -18.66 -19.14 5.64
C GLN A 175 -19.98 -18.37 5.84
N GLN A 176 -19.95 -17.04 5.74
CA GLN A 176 -21.15 -16.22 5.83
C GLN A 176 -22.10 -16.45 4.65
N GLU A 177 -21.56 -16.61 3.44
CA GLU A 177 -22.34 -16.93 2.24
C GLU A 177 -23.02 -18.31 2.36
N LYS A 178 -22.29 -19.35 2.78
CA LYS A 178 -22.87 -20.69 3.05
C LYS A 178 -23.98 -20.63 4.09
N LYS A 179 -23.76 -19.95 5.22
CA LYS A 179 -24.79 -19.76 6.25
C LYS A 179 -26.03 -19.03 5.74
N ARG A 180 -25.87 -18.10 4.78
CA ARG A 180 -27.00 -17.41 4.15
C ARG A 180 -27.76 -18.32 3.19
N GLU A 181 -27.04 -19.12 2.39
CA GLU A 181 -27.62 -20.12 1.48
C GLU A 181 -28.40 -21.18 2.25
N ASP A 182 -27.83 -21.75 3.31
CA ASP A 182 -28.50 -22.73 4.18
C ASP A 182 -29.79 -22.15 4.79
N ARG A 183 -29.73 -20.88 5.22
CA ARG A 183 -30.89 -20.19 5.81
C ARG A 183 -31.97 -19.85 4.78
N GLN A 184 -31.60 -19.60 3.52
CA GLN A 184 -32.56 -19.40 2.43
C GLN A 184 -33.13 -20.71 1.89
N GLY A 185 -32.34 -21.79 1.87
CA GLY A 185 -32.80 -23.15 1.57
C GLY A 185 -33.83 -23.65 2.59
N LEU A 186 -33.57 -23.43 3.89
CA LEU A 186 -34.55 -23.75 4.95
C LEU A 186 -35.86 -22.96 4.83
N VAL A 187 -35.84 -21.74 4.30
CA VAL A 187 -37.05 -20.92 4.10
C VAL A 187 -37.83 -21.34 2.86
N GLN A 188 -37.17 -21.87 1.82
CA GLN A 188 -37.84 -22.43 0.64
C GLN A 188 -38.48 -23.79 0.94
N ASP A 189 -37.85 -24.64 1.76
CA ASP A 189 -38.43 -25.93 2.18
C ASP A 189 -39.53 -25.78 3.27
N ALA A 190 -39.55 -24.67 4.00
CA ALA A 190 -40.59 -24.35 4.99
C ALA A 190 -41.76 -23.52 4.43
N ALA A 191 -41.74 -23.14 3.14
CA ALA A 191 -42.88 -22.53 2.49
C ALA A 191 -43.89 -23.62 2.10
N PRO A 192 -45.09 -23.72 2.71
CA PRO A 192 -46.09 -24.65 2.24
C PRO A 192 -46.50 -24.23 0.83
N SER A 193 -46.39 -25.18 -0.11
CA SER A 193 -47.00 -25.10 -1.43
C SER A 193 -48.53 -25.10 -1.30
N SER A 194 -49.10 -23.98 -0.87
CA SER A 194 -50.54 -23.75 -0.84
C SER A 194 -50.98 -23.26 -2.21
N GLY A 195 -51.41 -24.22 -3.04
CA GLY A 195 -52.61 -24.12 -3.87
C GLY A 195 -52.69 -23.01 -4.92
N LEU A 196 -52.59 -23.45 -6.18
CA LEU A 196 -53.54 -23.16 -7.28
C LEU A 196 -54.51 -21.98 -7.05
N SER A 197 -54.36 -20.90 -7.82
CA SER A 197 -55.52 -20.17 -8.35
C SER A 197 -55.27 -19.71 -9.78
N LEU A 198 -55.71 -20.54 -10.73
CA LEU A 198 -56.05 -20.12 -12.08
C LEU A 198 -57.35 -19.30 -12.00
N THR A 199 -57.25 -17.98 -11.99
CA THR A 199 -58.39 -17.11 -12.32
C THR A 199 -58.22 -16.55 -13.73
N ARG A 200 -58.71 -17.33 -14.69
CA ARG A 200 -59.03 -16.88 -16.04
C ARG A 200 -60.24 -15.94 -15.93
N GLY A 201 -60.00 -14.65 -15.78
CA GLY A 201 -61.01 -13.59 -15.87
C GLY A 201 -61.18 -13.13 -17.32
N LEU A 202 -62.08 -13.77 -18.05
CA LEU A 202 -62.71 -13.17 -19.24
C LEU A 202 -63.67 -12.08 -18.76
N SER A 203 -63.46 -10.83 -19.18
CA SER A 203 -64.54 -9.83 -19.24
C SER A 203 -64.27 -8.84 -20.37
N GLN A 204 -64.93 -9.07 -21.50
CA GLN A 204 -65.31 -8.03 -22.45
C GLN A 204 -66.29 -7.07 -21.75
N ASN A 205 -66.11 -5.75 -21.85
CA ASN A 205 -67.13 -4.91 -22.48
C ASN A 205 -66.67 -3.45 -22.74
N ARG A 206 -67.32 -2.91 -23.76
CA ARG A 206 -67.26 -1.63 -24.48
C ARG A 206 -67.42 -0.33 -23.68
N GLY A 207 -67.02 0.77 -24.32
CA GLY A 207 -67.59 2.13 -24.18
C GLY A 207 -66.52 3.20 -24.11
N SER A 208 -66.06 3.80 -25.21
CA SER A 208 -66.59 4.98 -25.92
C SER A 208 -66.43 6.34 -25.21
N SER A 209 -65.91 7.31 -25.97
CA SER A 209 -66.03 8.78 -25.81
C SER A 209 -65.26 9.43 -24.66
N GLY A 210 -64.62 10.60 -24.80
CA GLY A 210 -64.47 11.56 -25.90
C GLY A 210 -63.19 12.37 -25.66
N ALA A 211 -62.61 12.92 -26.71
CA ALA A 211 -62.58 14.37 -26.99
C ALA A 211 -61.63 15.13 -26.06
#